data_AF-A0A655AG93-F1
#
_entry.id   AF-A0A655AG93-F1
#
_cell.length_a   1.000
_cell.length_b   1.000
_cell.length_c   1.000
_cell.angle_alpha   90.00
_cell.angle_beta   90.00
_cell.angle_gamma   90.00
#
_symmetry.space_group_name_H-M   'P 1'
#
loop_
_entity.id
_entity.type
_entity.pdbx_description
1 polymer ?
#
loop_
_entity_poly.entity_id
_entity_poly.type
_entity_poly.pdbx_seq_one_letter_code
_entity_poly.pdbx_strand_id
1 'polypeptide(L)'
;MTVPSYSGGRKIAPIDNPRNPHPSAPSPALGPPPDAFSGIAPGVEIISIRQSSQAFGLKDPYTGDEDPQTAQKIDNVETMARAIVHAANMGASVINISDVMCMSARNVIDQRALGAAVHYAAVDKDAVIVAAAGDGSKKDCKQNPIFDPLQPDDPRAWNAVTTVVTPSWFHDYVLTVGAVDANGQPLSKMSIAGPWVSISAPGTDVVGLSPRDDGLINAIDGPDNSLLVPAGTSFSAAIVSGVAALVRAKFPELSAYQIINRLIHTARPPARGVDNQVGYGVVDPVAALTWDVPKGPAEPPKQLSAPLVVPQPPAPRDMVPIWVAAGGLAGALLIGGAVFGTATLMRRSRKQQ
;
A
#
# COMPACT_ATOMS: atom_id res chain seq x y z
N MET A 1 8.37 -28.91 5.03
CA MET A 1 8.89 -29.34 3.73
C MET A 1 10.11 -28.50 3.41
N THR A 2 11.22 -29.17 3.14
CA THR A 2 12.56 -28.62 2.93
C THR A 2 12.61 -27.81 1.63
N VAL A 3 13.09 -26.57 1.69
CA VAL A 3 13.32 -25.73 0.50
C VAL A 3 14.75 -25.97 0.01
N PRO A 4 14.99 -26.50 -1.20
CA PRO A 4 16.30 -26.45 -1.84
C PRO A 4 16.51 -25.09 -2.49
N SER A 5 17.72 -24.56 -2.33
CA SER A 5 18.17 -23.24 -2.80
C SER A 5 18.22 -23.12 -4.32
N TYR A 6 17.90 -21.93 -4.83
CA TYR A 6 17.94 -21.50 -6.23
C TYR A 6 19.36 -21.18 -6.71
N SER A 7 19.68 -21.49 -7.98
CA SER A 7 20.80 -20.91 -8.73
C SER A 7 20.38 -20.56 -10.16
N GLY A 8 20.17 -19.28 -10.44
CA GLY A 8 19.96 -18.73 -11.77
C GLY A 8 20.48 -17.30 -11.83
N GLY A 9 21.39 -17.03 -12.77
CA GLY A 9 22.14 -15.78 -12.84
C GLY A 9 21.34 -14.62 -13.42
N ARG A 10 20.90 -13.71 -12.56
CA ARG A 10 20.75 -12.27 -12.85
C ARG A 10 20.93 -11.54 -11.52
N LYS A 11 21.64 -10.41 -11.53
CA LYS A 11 22.02 -9.65 -10.32
C LYS A 11 20.78 -9.24 -9.51
N ILE A 12 20.40 -10.07 -8.54
CA ILE A 12 19.67 -9.64 -7.35
C ILE A 12 20.77 -9.40 -6.32
N ALA A 13 20.77 -8.26 -5.65
CA ALA A 13 21.70 -7.98 -4.56
C ALA A 13 21.13 -8.56 -3.25
N PRO A 14 21.63 -9.70 -2.73
CA PRO A 14 21.32 -10.13 -1.38
C PRO A 14 22.13 -9.29 -0.39
N ILE A 15 21.45 -8.68 0.58
CA ILE A 15 22.11 -8.02 1.73
C ILE A 15 22.29 -9.08 2.83
N ASP A 16 23.55 -9.51 2.94
CA ASP A 16 24.29 -10.14 4.06
C ASP A 16 23.70 -11.27 4.90
N ASN A 17 24.32 -12.45 4.78
CA ASN A 17 24.62 -13.32 5.93
C ASN A 17 26.00 -14.00 5.70
N PRO A 18 27.09 -13.59 6.38
CA PRO A 18 28.42 -14.11 6.10
C PRO A 18 28.70 -15.32 7.00
N ARG A 19 28.67 -16.53 6.44
CA ARG A 19 29.50 -17.69 6.86
C ARG A 19 29.25 -18.95 6.00
N ASN A 20 30.23 -19.25 5.16
CA ASN A 20 30.72 -20.55 4.66
C ASN A 20 30.88 -20.57 3.12
N PRO A 21 32.07 -20.93 2.59
CA PRO A 21 32.27 -21.09 1.15
C PRO A 21 31.53 -22.35 0.65
N HIS A 22 30.56 -22.16 -0.25
CA HIS A 22 29.90 -23.25 -0.95
C HIS A 22 30.84 -23.89 -2.00
N PRO A 23 30.81 -25.22 -2.19
CA PRO A 23 31.55 -25.90 -3.25
C PRO A 23 31.06 -25.44 -4.64
N SER A 24 31.97 -25.40 -5.62
CA SER A 24 31.72 -24.93 -6.98
C SER A 24 30.55 -25.68 -7.64
N ALA A 25 29.57 -24.93 -8.17
CA ALA A 25 28.42 -25.47 -8.87
C ALA A 25 28.85 -26.22 -10.16
N PRO A 26 28.18 -27.33 -10.52
CA PRO A 26 28.40 -27.99 -11.80
C PRO A 26 27.94 -27.10 -12.96
N SER A 27 28.48 -27.37 -14.16
CA SER A 27 28.18 -26.61 -15.39
C SER A 27 26.67 -26.54 -15.67
N PRO A 28 26.15 -25.43 -16.25
CA PRO A 28 24.72 -25.29 -16.51
C PRO A 28 24.25 -26.38 -17.47
N ALA A 29 23.18 -27.09 -17.10
CA ALA A 29 22.41 -27.85 -18.06
C ALA A 29 21.93 -26.89 -19.16
N LEU A 30 21.84 -27.38 -20.41
CA LEU A 30 21.22 -26.65 -21.50
C LEU A 30 19.84 -26.19 -21.03
N GLY A 31 19.64 -24.86 -20.93
CA GLY A 31 18.35 -24.29 -20.57
C GLY A 31 17.25 -24.77 -21.53
N PRO A 32 15.97 -24.67 -21.12
CA PRO A 32 14.87 -25.07 -21.98
C PRO A 32 14.96 -24.38 -23.36
N PRO A 33 14.49 -25.05 -24.43
CA PRO A 33 14.46 -24.45 -25.75
C PRO A 33 13.69 -23.11 -25.71
N PRO A 34 14.08 -22.13 -26.55
CA PRO A 34 13.45 -20.83 -26.55
C PRO A 34 11.94 -20.96 -26.82
N ASP A 35 11.14 -20.34 -25.97
CA ASP A 35 9.68 -20.25 -26.09
C ASP A 35 9.25 -18.84 -26.56
N ALA A 36 7.94 -18.66 -26.75
CA ALA A 36 7.36 -17.40 -27.22
C ALA A 36 6.94 -16.46 -26.08
N PHE A 37 7.21 -16.80 -24.81
CA PHE A 37 6.75 -16.02 -23.67
C PHE A 37 7.65 -14.78 -23.47
N SER A 38 7.01 -13.65 -23.19
CA SER A 38 7.68 -12.45 -22.72
C SER A 38 6.82 -11.76 -21.68
N GLY A 39 7.46 -11.24 -20.63
CA GLY A 39 6.81 -10.26 -19.77
C GLY A 39 6.44 -9.00 -20.54
N ILE A 40 5.50 -8.21 -20.00
CA ILE A 40 5.03 -6.96 -20.62
C ILE A 40 6.18 -5.94 -20.75
N ALA A 41 7.01 -5.82 -19.72
CA ALA A 41 8.13 -4.88 -19.69
C ALA A 41 9.45 -5.62 -19.35
N PRO A 42 10.06 -6.35 -20.30
CA PRO A 42 11.20 -7.23 -20.01
C PRO A 42 12.50 -6.48 -19.65
N GLY A 43 12.55 -5.16 -19.88
CA GLY A 43 13.69 -4.29 -19.58
C GLY A 43 13.70 -3.69 -18.16
N VAL A 44 12.72 -4.01 -17.31
CA VAL A 44 12.63 -3.45 -15.96
C VAL A 44 13.50 -4.22 -14.96
N GLU A 45 13.88 -3.53 -13.89
CA GLU A 45 14.40 -4.16 -12.68
C GLU A 45 13.22 -4.51 -11.74
N ILE A 46 13.28 -5.65 -11.07
CA ILE A 46 12.23 -6.13 -10.18
C ILE A 46 12.73 -6.15 -8.74
N ILE A 47 12.03 -5.44 -7.86
CA ILE A 47 12.21 -5.51 -6.41
C ILE A 47 11.11 -6.41 -5.85
N SER A 48 11.48 -7.46 -5.13
CA SER A 48 10.53 -8.39 -4.51
C SER A 48 10.42 -8.15 -3.02
N ILE A 49 9.22 -7.75 -2.56
CA ILE A 49 8.90 -7.60 -1.13
C ILE A 49 7.80 -8.60 -0.79
N ARG A 50 8.13 -9.61 0.04
CA ARG A 50 7.14 -10.57 0.53
C ARG A 50 6.35 -9.95 1.69
N GLN A 51 5.16 -9.45 1.41
CA GLN A 51 4.28 -8.86 2.41
C GLN A 51 3.27 -9.87 2.98
N SER A 52 2.82 -10.85 2.19
CA SER A 52 1.87 -11.87 2.64
C SER A 52 2.33 -13.29 2.27
N SER A 53 1.75 -14.29 2.95
CA SER A 53 1.91 -15.70 2.61
C SER A 53 0.87 -16.55 3.33
N GLN A 54 0.16 -17.42 2.59
CA GLN A 54 -0.77 -18.40 3.17
C GLN A 54 -0.07 -19.52 3.95
N ALA A 55 1.24 -19.73 3.71
CA ALA A 55 2.03 -20.73 4.43
C ALA A 55 2.46 -20.32 5.85
N PHE A 56 2.25 -19.04 6.22
CA PHE A 56 2.64 -18.50 7.52
C PHE A 56 1.43 -17.85 8.21
N GLY A 57 1.42 -17.91 9.54
CA GLY A 57 0.39 -17.28 10.37
C GLY A 57 1.00 -16.78 11.68
N LEU A 58 0.19 -16.13 12.49
CA LEU A 58 0.60 -15.68 13.83
C LEU A 58 1.00 -16.89 14.66
N LYS A 59 2.20 -16.83 15.26
CA LYS A 59 2.68 -17.87 16.18
C LYS A 59 1.78 -17.97 17.41
N ASP A 60 1.40 -16.82 17.96
CA ASP A 60 0.58 -16.68 19.15
C ASP A 60 -0.67 -15.85 18.78
N PRO A 61 -1.74 -16.48 18.28
CA PRO A 61 -2.92 -15.76 17.76
C PRO A 61 -3.83 -15.13 18.83
N TYR A 62 -3.59 -15.41 20.11
CA TYR A 62 -4.44 -15.00 21.24
C TYR A 62 -3.68 -14.16 22.27
N THR A 63 -3.04 -13.08 21.83
CA THR A 63 -2.21 -12.22 22.70
C THR A 63 -2.95 -11.03 23.30
N GLY A 64 -4.25 -10.87 23.05
CA GLY A 64 -5.06 -9.77 23.54
C GLY A 64 -6.57 -10.06 23.47
N ASP A 65 -7.38 -9.01 23.63
CA ASP A 65 -8.84 -9.08 23.64
C ASP A 65 -9.47 -9.19 22.24
N GLU A 66 -8.69 -8.95 21.19
CA GLU A 66 -9.13 -9.04 19.80
C GLU A 66 -9.21 -10.49 19.33
N ASP A 67 -10.18 -10.79 18.46
CA ASP A 67 -10.22 -12.10 17.83
C ASP A 67 -9.03 -12.27 16.85
N PRO A 68 -8.49 -13.50 16.69
CA PRO A 68 -7.31 -13.73 15.87
C PRO A 68 -7.40 -13.26 14.43
N GLN A 69 -8.59 -13.26 13.82
CA GLN A 69 -8.77 -12.85 12.43
C GLN A 69 -8.68 -11.33 12.30
N THR A 70 -9.24 -10.60 13.26
CA THR A 70 -9.11 -9.15 13.33
C THR A 70 -7.66 -8.74 13.61
N ALA A 71 -6.99 -9.36 14.58
CA ALA A 71 -5.57 -9.10 14.86
C ALA A 71 -4.68 -9.33 13.63
N GLN A 72 -4.85 -10.45 12.92
CA GLN A 72 -4.10 -10.72 11.69
C GLN A 72 -4.37 -9.69 10.59
N LYS A 73 -5.59 -9.17 10.48
CA LYS A 73 -5.91 -8.11 9.52
C LYS A 73 -5.24 -6.78 9.90
N ILE A 74 -5.23 -6.43 11.18
CA ILE A 74 -4.51 -5.22 11.64
C ILE A 74 -3.03 -5.32 11.25
N ASP A 75 -2.38 -6.44 11.58
CA ASP A 75 -0.97 -6.68 11.23
C ASP A 75 -0.71 -6.62 9.72
N ASN A 76 -1.61 -7.18 8.90
CA ASN A 76 -1.49 -7.15 7.45
C ASN A 76 -1.62 -5.71 6.90
N VAL A 77 -2.51 -4.89 7.45
CA VAL A 77 -2.64 -3.47 7.06
C VAL A 77 -1.37 -2.70 7.41
N GLU A 78 -0.82 -2.90 8.62
CA GLU A 78 0.40 -2.23 9.06
C GLU A 78 1.66 -2.67 8.30
N THR A 79 1.81 -3.97 8.05
CA THR A 79 2.93 -4.49 7.25
C THR A 79 2.84 -4.06 5.80
N MET A 80 1.63 -3.96 5.23
CA MET A 80 1.43 -3.41 3.89
C MET A 80 1.82 -1.94 3.82
N ALA A 81 1.42 -1.11 4.80
CA ALA A 81 1.83 0.29 4.87
C ALA A 81 3.36 0.42 4.88
N ARG A 82 4.05 -0.38 5.72
CA ARG A 82 5.51 -0.42 5.77
C ARG A 82 6.14 -0.90 4.45
N ALA A 83 5.56 -1.91 3.81
CA ALA A 83 6.04 -2.43 2.53
C ALA A 83 5.95 -1.39 1.40
N ILE A 84 4.85 -0.63 1.34
CA ILE A 84 4.67 0.46 0.37
C ILE A 84 5.72 1.55 0.58
N VAL A 85 5.90 2.01 1.82
CA VAL A 85 6.93 3.01 2.15
C VAL A 85 8.33 2.47 1.83
N HIS A 86 8.61 1.20 2.13
CA HIS A 86 9.88 0.57 1.84
C HIS A 86 10.17 0.52 0.33
N ALA A 87 9.20 0.08 -0.47
CA ALA A 87 9.31 0.07 -1.94
C ALA A 87 9.59 1.46 -2.50
N ALA A 88 8.83 2.46 -2.04
CA ALA A 88 9.00 3.84 -2.49
C ALA A 88 10.37 4.42 -2.07
N ASN A 89 10.87 4.06 -0.90
CA ASN A 89 12.21 4.45 -0.44
C ASN A 89 13.36 3.76 -1.20
N MET A 90 13.11 2.57 -1.74
CA MET A 90 14.05 1.90 -2.65
C MET A 90 14.03 2.49 -4.08
N GLY A 91 13.16 3.49 -4.35
CA GLY A 91 13.05 4.13 -5.65
C GLY A 91 12.18 3.36 -6.65
N ALA A 92 11.28 2.49 -6.17
CA ALA A 92 10.34 1.82 -7.06
C ALA A 92 9.44 2.84 -7.78
N SER A 93 9.54 2.89 -9.11
CA SER A 93 8.74 3.79 -9.94
C SER A 93 7.31 3.29 -10.19
N VAL A 94 7.10 1.98 -10.05
CA VAL A 94 5.79 1.31 -10.10
C VAL A 94 5.75 0.30 -8.96
N ILE A 95 4.69 0.33 -8.15
CA ILE A 95 4.47 -0.58 -7.02
C ILE A 95 3.25 -1.43 -7.36
N ASN A 96 3.48 -2.71 -7.63
CA ASN A 96 2.42 -3.71 -7.86
C ASN A 96 2.01 -4.36 -6.53
N ILE A 97 0.71 -4.31 -6.21
CA ILE A 97 0.12 -4.92 -5.01
C ILE A 97 -0.89 -5.98 -5.45
N SER A 98 -0.40 -7.22 -5.53
CA SER A 98 -1.19 -8.37 -6.01
C SER A 98 -2.07 -9.01 -4.95
N ASP A 99 -1.70 -8.90 -3.67
CA ASP A 99 -2.52 -9.42 -2.57
C ASP A 99 -3.20 -8.25 -1.86
N VAL A 100 -4.51 -8.35 -1.75
CA VAL A 100 -5.37 -7.30 -1.20
C VAL A 100 -6.29 -7.89 -0.13
N MET A 101 -6.77 -7.02 0.72
CA MET A 101 -7.55 -7.39 1.88
C MET A 101 -8.98 -6.92 1.75
N CYS A 102 -9.93 -7.79 2.08
CA CYS A 102 -11.34 -7.44 2.08
C CYS A 102 -11.87 -7.33 3.51
N MET A 103 -12.69 -6.31 3.73
CA MET A 103 -13.34 -6.05 5.00
C MET A 103 -14.79 -5.66 4.77
N SER A 104 -15.66 -5.96 5.73
CA SER A 104 -17.02 -5.43 5.72
C SER A 104 -16.97 -3.91 5.83
N ALA A 105 -17.76 -3.19 5.03
CA ALA A 105 -17.92 -1.75 5.15
C ALA A 105 -18.44 -1.31 6.53
N ARG A 106 -19.04 -2.23 7.30
CA ARG A 106 -19.51 -1.99 8.68
C ARG A 106 -18.43 -2.14 9.74
N ASN A 107 -17.29 -2.75 9.41
CA ASN A 107 -16.21 -3.02 10.35
C ASN A 107 -14.86 -2.88 9.65
N VAL A 108 -14.55 -1.66 9.22
CA VAL A 108 -13.29 -1.33 8.56
C VAL A 108 -12.25 -1.03 9.64
N ILE A 109 -11.13 -1.73 9.58
CA ILE A 109 -9.97 -1.50 10.46
C ILE A 109 -9.38 -0.12 10.17
N ASP A 110 -8.79 0.52 11.18
CA ASP A 110 -8.07 1.79 11.00
C ASP A 110 -6.97 1.63 9.95
N GLN A 111 -7.06 2.44 8.90
CA GLN A 111 -6.13 2.44 7.78
C GLN A 111 -5.42 3.78 7.61
N ARG A 112 -5.41 4.66 8.63
CA ARG A 112 -4.75 5.97 8.52
C ARG A 112 -3.28 5.86 8.14
N ALA A 113 -2.54 4.94 8.76
CA ALA A 113 -1.13 4.69 8.44
C ALA A 113 -0.94 4.19 7.00
N LEU A 114 -1.85 3.33 6.52
CA LEU A 114 -1.82 2.83 5.15
C LEU A 114 -2.17 3.93 4.14
N GLY A 115 -3.18 4.75 4.40
CA GLY A 115 -3.52 5.90 3.57
C GLY A 115 -2.37 6.89 3.47
N ALA A 116 -1.66 7.15 4.58
CA ALA A 116 -0.46 7.96 4.60
C ALA A 116 0.69 7.33 3.79
N ALA A 117 0.89 6.01 3.89
CA ALA A 117 1.88 5.29 3.08
C ALA A 117 1.58 5.35 1.59
N VAL A 118 0.30 5.19 1.22
CA VAL A 118 -0.18 5.31 -0.17
C VAL A 118 0.04 6.72 -0.69
N HIS A 119 -0.36 7.75 0.06
CA HIS A 119 -0.10 9.14 -0.32
C HIS A 119 1.39 9.42 -0.47
N TYR A 120 2.20 9.00 0.50
CA TYR A 120 3.66 9.16 0.46
C TYR A 120 4.27 8.55 -0.80
N ALA A 121 3.90 7.32 -1.13
CA ALA A 121 4.41 6.66 -2.32
C ALA A 121 3.92 7.34 -3.61
N ALA A 122 2.63 7.68 -3.71
CA ALA A 122 2.04 8.22 -4.93
C ALA A 122 2.40 9.69 -5.20
N VAL A 123 2.45 10.52 -4.16
CA VAL A 123 2.63 11.98 -4.27
C VAL A 123 4.07 12.37 -3.97
N ASP A 124 4.60 11.98 -2.80
CA ASP A 124 5.92 12.45 -2.36
C ASP A 124 7.08 11.73 -3.07
N LYS A 125 6.85 10.47 -3.47
CA LYS A 125 7.81 9.63 -4.20
C LYS A 125 7.46 9.41 -5.66
N ASP A 126 6.34 9.99 -6.12
CA ASP A 126 5.88 9.92 -7.49
C ASP A 126 5.84 8.49 -8.06
N ALA A 127 5.45 7.49 -7.25
CA ALA A 127 5.36 6.09 -7.65
C ALA A 127 3.93 5.73 -8.11
N VAL A 128 3.80 5.04 -9.25
CA VAL A 128 2.49 4.53 -9.68
C VAL A 128 2.14 3.30 -8.84
N ILE A 129 1.08 3.37 -8.05
CA ILE A 129 0.60 2.23 -7.26
C ILE A 129 -0.50 1.53 -8.04
N VAL A 130 -0.32 0.24 -8.32
CA VAL A 130 -1.28 -0.61 -9.03
C VAL A 130 -1.71 -1.73 -8.10
N ALA A 131 -3.01 -1.87 -7.87
CA ALA A 131 -3.55 -2.88 -6.95
C ALA A 131 -4.62 -3.74 -7.60
N ALA A 132 -4.69 -5.00 -7.19
CA ALA A 132 -5.75 -5.92 -7.61
C ALA A 132 -7.13 -5.47 -7.10
N ALA A 133 -8.20 -5.66 -7.87
CA ALA A 133 -9.55 -5.28 -7.44
C ALA A 133 -10.12 -6.16 -6.31
N GLY A 134 -9.50 -7.32 -6.04
CA GLY A 134 -9.97 -8.31 -5.06
C GLY A 134 -10.32 -9.63 -5.71
N ASP A 135 -10.53 -10.64 -4.87
CA ASP A 135 -10.81 -12.01 -5.28
C ASP A 135 -12.05 -12.54 -4.54
N GLY A 136 -13.17 -12.66 -5.26
CA GLY A 136 -14.47 -13.14 -4.77
C GLY A 136 -14.52 -14.61 -4.37
N SER A 137 -13.45 -15.38 -4.62
CA SER A 137 -13.31 -16.72 -4.05
C SER A 137 -12.87 -16.69 -2.58
N LYS A 138 -12.28 -15.58 -2.11
CA LYS A 138 -11.87 -15.41 -0.70
C LYS A 138 -13.09 -15.16 0.17
N LYS A 139 -13.14 -15.83 1.34
CA LYS A 139 -14.24 -15.78 2.31
C LYS A 139 -14.73 -14.36 2.66
N ASP A 140 -13.80 -13.42 2.82
CA ASP A 140 -14.09 -12.06 3.27
C ASP A 140 -14.33 -11.08 2.12
N CYS A 141 -14.16 -11.51 0.87
CA CYS A 141 -14.33 -10.71 -0.32
C CYS A 141 -15.70 -10.99 -0.94
N LYS A 142 -16.75 -10.36 -0.42
CA LYS A 142 -18.09 -10.47 -1.03
C LYS A 142 -18.24 -9.46 -2.17
N GLN A 143 -18.98 -9.85 -3.20
CA GLN A 143 -19.26 -8.98 -4.33
C GLN A 143 -20.09 -7.75 -3.90
N ASN A 144 -19.74 -6.57 -4.40
CA ASN A 144 -20.54 -5.36 -4.23
C ASN A 144 -21.61 -5.25 -5.32
N PRO A 145 -22.69 -4.48 -5.07
CA PRO A 145 -23.61 -4.07 -6.14
C PRO A 145 -22.87 -3.36 -7.28
N ILE A 146 -23.21 -3.69 -8.52
CA ILE A 146 -22.50 -3.17 -9.70
C ILE A 146 -22.95 -1.73 -10.00
N PHE A 147 -24.24 -1.43 -9.87
CA PHE A 147 -24.84 -0.13 -10.19
C PHE A 147 -26.26 -0.05 -9.62
N ASP A 148 -26.68 1.14 -9.17
CA ASP A 148 -28.06 1.44 -8.77
C ASP A 148 -28.65 2.55 -9.67
N PRO A 149 -29.60 2.25 -10.58
CA PRO A 149 -30.22 3.25 -11.44
C PRO A 149 -31.07 4.28 -10.70
N LEU A 150 -31.43 4.02 -9.43
CA LEU A 150 -32.26 4.92 -8.63
C LEU A 150 -31.44 5.97 -7.88
N GLN A 151 -30.10 5.93 -7.96
CA GLN A 151 -29.19 6.89 -7.32
C GLN A 151 -28.30 7.59 -8.35
N PRO A 152 -28.84 8.52 -9.16
CA PRO A 152 -28.07 9.19 -10.22
C PRO A 152 -26.91 10.06 -9.70
N ASP A 153 -27.02 10.57 -8.47
CA ASP A 153 -25.97 11.39 -7.84
C ASP A 153 -24.81 10.55 -7.25
N ASP A 154 -24.95 9.22 -7.24
CA ASP A 154 -23.90 8.27 -6.87
C ASP A 154 -23.64 7.28 -8.02
N PRO A 155 -23.09 7.76 -9.16
CA PRO A 155 -22.97 6.96 -10.38
C PRO A 155 -22.04 5.76 -10.24
N ARG A 156 -21.19 5.75 -9.21
CA ARG A 156 -20.27 4.65 -8.88
C ARG A 156 -20.76 3.81 -7.69
N ALA A 157 -21.92 4.12 -7.11
CA ALA A 157 -22.53 3.38 -6.02
C ALA A 157 -21.64 3.26 -4.76
N TRP A 158 -20.94 4.34 -4.38
CA TRP A 158 -20.17 4.42 -3.14
C TRP A 158 -21.02 4.11 -1.90
N ASN A 159 -22.27 4.58 -1.86
CA ASN A 159 -23.18 4.35 -0.74
C ASN A 159 -23.68 2.90 -0.66
N ALA A 160 -23.52 2.12 -1.73
CA ALA A 160 -23.94 0.72 -1.79
C ALA A 160 -22.81 -0.27 -1.47
N VAL A 161 -21.61 0.22 -1.14
CA VAL A 161 -20.45 -0.64 -0.82
C VAL A 161 -20.73 -1.44 0.45
N THR A 162 -20.53 -2.76 0.36
CA THR A 162 -20.64 -3.70 1.48
C THR A 162 -19.32 -4.35 1.84
N THR A 163 -18.41 -4.45 0.87
CA THR A 163 -17.06 -5.00 1.03
C THR A 163 -16.05 -3.98 0.54
N VAL A 164 -15.24 -3.46 1.45
CA VAL A 164 -14.09 -2.60 1.17
C VAL A 164 -12.91 -3.47 0.78
N VAL A 165 -12.22 -3.09 -0.29
CA VAL A 165 -10.96 -3.74 -0.72
C VAL A 165 -9.80 -2.77 -0.53
N THR A 166 -8.83 -3.18 0.25
CA THR A 166 -7.68 -2.36 0.66
C THR A 166 -6.39 -2.93 0.06
N PRO A 167 -5.52 -2.09 -0.56
CA PRO A 167 -5.55 -0.63 -0.61
C PRO A 167 -6.38 -0.06 -1.78
N SER A 168 -7.04 -0.90 -2.55
CA SER A 168 -7.73 -0.56 -3.80
C SER A 168 -8.73 0.61 -3.68
N TRP A 169 -9.43 0.74 -2.55
CA TRP A 169 -10.39 1.82 -2.32
C TRP A 169 -9.78 3.24 -2.21
N PHE A 170 -8.45 3.37 -2.07
CA PHE A 170 -7.71 4.64 -2.14
C PHE A 170 -7.58 5.14 -3.58
N HIS A 171 -8.71 5.23 -4.28
CA HIS A 171 -8.83 5.37 -5.74
C HIS A 171 -8.20 6.65 -6.33
N ASP A 172 -8.01 7.70 -5.52
CA ASP A 172 -7.29 8.91 -5.95
C ASP A 172 -5.78 8.65 -6.17
N TYR A 173 -5.22 7.65 -5.48
CA TYR A 173 -3.78 7.36 -5.46
C TYR A 173 -3.44 5.98 -6.05
N VAL A 174 -4.39 5.05 -6.05
CA VAL A 174 -4.19 3.64 -6.42
C VAL A 174 -4.96 3.33 -7.69
N LEU A 175 -4.25 2.91 -8.74
CA LEU A 175 -4.85 2.38 -9.96
C LEU A 175 -5.34 0.96 -9.68
N THR A 176 -6.65 0.80 -9.45
CA THR A 176 -7.23 -0.51 -9.18
C THR A 176 -7.59 -1.24 -10.47
N VAL A 177 -7.16 -2.50 -10.55
CA VAL A 177 -7.27 -3.33 -11.75
C VAL A 177 -8.23 -4.50 -11.54
N GLY A 178 -9.35 -4.45 -12.26
CA GLY A 178 -10.28 -5.56 -12.41
C GLY A 178 -9.76 -6.62 -13.40
N ALA A 179 -10.42 -7.78 -13.43
CA ALA A 179 -10.03 -8.87 -14.31
C ALA A 179 -11.09 -9.16 -15.38
N VAL A 180 -10.61 -9.39 -16.60
CA VAL A 180 -11.41 -9.88 -17.74
C VAL A 180 -10.87 -11.23 -18.24
N ASP A 181 -11.70 -11.98 -18.96
CA ASP A 181 -11.25 -13.14 -19.75
C ASP A 181 -10.58 -12.71 -21.07
N ALA A 182 -10.16 -13.68 -21.87
CA ALA A 182 -9.54 -13.45 -23.18
C ALA A 182 -10.46 -12.75 -24.20
N ASN A 183 -11.79 -12.75 -23.98
CA ASN A 183 -12.77 -12.05 -24.81
C ASN A 183 -13.10 -10.65 -24.29
N GLY A 184 -12.43 -10.20 -23.22
CA GLY A 184 -12.70 -8.92 -22.57
C GLY A 184 -13.96 -8.93 -21.68
N GLN A 185 -14.53 -10.10 -21.37
CA GLN A 185 -15.69 -10.19 -20.49
C GLN A 185 -15.26 -10.11 -19.01
N PRO A 186 -15.95 -9.33 -18.17
CA PRO A 186 -15.60 -9.21 -16.75
C PRO A 186 -15.72 -10.55 -16.01
N LEU A 187 -14.72 -10.89 -15.22
CA LEU A 187 -14.72 -12.07 -14.36
C LEU A 187 -15.59 -11.85 -13.11
N SER A 188 -16.89 -11.68 -13.30
CA SER A 188 -17.85 -11.15 -12.30
C SER A 188 -17.94 -11.96 -10.99
N LYS A 189 -17.54 -13.23 -11.00
CA LYS A 189 -17.50 -14.09 -9.81
C LYS A 189 -16.22 -13.96 -8.99
N MET A 190 -15.13 -13.50 -9.61
CA MET A 190 -13.79 -13.46 -9.02
C MET A 190 -13.30 -12.01 -8.86
N SER A 191 -13.47 -11.16 -9.86
CA SER A 191 -13.15 -9.73 -9.74
C SER A 191 -14.20 -9.02 -8.90
N ILE A 192 -13.79 -8.50 -7.74
CA ILE A 192 -14.69 -7.69 -6.91
C ILE A 192 -14.96 -6.36 -7.61
N ALA A 193 -16.24 -6.08 -7.82
CA ALA A 193 -16.70 -4.81 -8.34
C ALA A 193 -16.64 -3.75 -7.24
N GLY A 194 -16.37 -2.51 -7.63
CA GLY A 194 -16.41 -1.40 -6.70
C GLY A 194 -16.24 -0.05 -7.39
N PRO A 195 -16.65 1.03 -6.70
CA PRO A 195 -16.48 2.39 -7.20
C PRO A 195 -15.02 2.78 -7.44
N TRP A 196 -14.08 2.07 -6.83
CA TRP A 196 -12.64 2.31 -6.96
C TRP A 196 -12.00 1.63 -8.17
N VAL A 197 -12.66 0.67 -8.83
CA VAL A 197 -12.08 -0.02 -9.99
C VAL A 197 -11.87 1.00 -11.11
N SER A 198 -10.63 1.10 -11.60
CA SER A 198 -10.20 2.14 -12.53
C SER A 198 -9.98 1.60 -13.94
N ILE A 199 -9.43 0.39 -14.06
CA ILE A 199 -9.12 -0.24 -15.35
C ILE A 199 -9.22 -1.77 -15.18
N SER A 200 -9.08 -2.52 -16.26
CA SER A 200 -9.00 -3.98 -16.24
C SER A 200 -7.93 -4.52 -17.19
N ALA A 201 -7.56 -5.77 -16.97
CA ALA A 201 -6.66 -6.52 -17.84
C ALA A 201 -7.02 -8.02 -17.80
N PRO A 202 -6.50 -8.84 -18.71
CA PRO A 202 -6.69 -10.29 -18.65
C PRO A 202 -6.31 -10.85 -17.27
N GLY A 203 -7.15 -11.74 -16.74
CA GLY A 203 -6.94 -12.37 -15.43
C GLY A 203 -7.26 -13.86 -15.40
N THR A 204 -7.47 -14.48 -16.56
CA THR A 204 -7.54 -15.94 -16.75
C THR A 204 -6.54 -16.38 -17.81
N ASP A 205 -6.33 -17.69 -17.91
CA ASP A 205 -5.52 -18.31 -18.96
C ASP A 205 -4.10 -17.73 -19.02
N VAL A 206 -3.58 -17.35 -17.85
CA VAL A 206 -2.29 -16.69 -17.71
C VAL A 206 -1.19 -17.74 -17.73
N VAL A 207 -0.24 -17.53 -18.63
CA VAL A 207 1.04 -18.25 -18.62
C VAL A 207 2.06 -17.40 -17.88
N GLY A 208 2.87 -18.02 -17.03
CA GLY A 208 3.93 -17.35 -16.28
C GLY A 208 5.18 -18.21 -16.18
N LEU A 209 6.20 -17.66 -15.52
CA LEU A 209 7.42 -18.39 -15.21
C LEU A 209 7.20 -19.32 -14.02
N SER A 210 7.74 -20.52 -14.09
CA SER A 210 7.75 -21.48 -13.00
C SER A 210 8.61 -20.95 -11.84
N PRO A 211 8.14 -21.06 -10.58
CA PRO A 211 9.01 -20.83 -9.42
C PRO A 211 9.88 -22.04 -9.07
N ARG A 212 9.70 -23.19 -9.77
CA ARG A 212 10.36 -24.47 -9.43
C ARG A 212 11.50 -24.83 -10.39
N ASP A 213 11.43 -24.37 -11.62
CA ASP A 213 12.36 -24.67 -12.69
C ASP A 213 12.42 -23.50 -13.69
N ASP A 214 13.23 -23.63 -14.74
CA ASP A 214 13.37 -22.61 -15.78
C ASP A 214 12.23 -22.65 -16.82
N GLY A 215 11.14 -23.37 -16.54
CA GLY A 215 10.02 -23.57 -17.46
C GLY A 215 8.89 -22.54 -17.32
N LEU A 216 7.89 -22.70 -18.19
CA LEU A 216 6.61 -21.98 -18.11
C LEU A 216 5.58 -22.79 -17.33
N ILE A 217 4.71 -22.11 -16.61
CA ILE A 217 3.53 -22.69 -15.96
C ILE A 217 2.25 -22.01 -16.45
N ASN A 218 1.22 -22.82 -16.59
CA ASN A 218 -0.16 -22.39 -16.86
C ASN A 218 -1.16 -23.09 -15.92
N ALA A 219 -0.65 -23.64 -14.81
CA ALA A 219 -1.40 -24.38 -13.82
C ALA A 219 -0.81 -24.14 -12.43
N ILE A 220 -1.68 -24.11 -11.41
CA ILE A 220 -1.32 -24.15 -10.00
C ILE A 220 -1.92 -25.39 -9.33
N ASP A 221 -1.29 -25.84 -8.26
CA ASP A 221 -1.80 -26.96 -7.47
C ASP A 221 -3.16 -26.58 -6.84
N GLY A 222 -4.18 -27.38 -7.13
CA GLY A 222 -5.51 -27.27 -6.55
C GLY A 222 -5.75 -28.31 -5.44
N PRO A 223 -6.95 -28.30 -4.85
CA PRO A 223 -7.38 -29.35 -3.93
C PRO A 223 -7.30 -30.74 -4.58
N ASP A 224 -7.15 -31.78 -3.77
CA ASP A 224 -7.25 -33.18 -4.19
C ASP A 224 -6.29 -33.58 -5.34
N ASN A 225 -5.07 -33.02 -5.34
CA ASN A 225 -4.05 -33.22 -6.39
C ASN A 225 -4.54 -32.85 -7.81
N SER A 226 -5.48 -31.90 -7.90
CA SER A 226 -5.88 -31.33 -9.19
C SER A 226 -4.96 -30.19 -9.62
N LEU A 227 -4.95 -29.89 -10.91
CA LEU A 227 -4.33 -28.69 -11.46
C LEU A 227 -5.42 -27.69 -11.85
N LEU A 228 -5.28 -26.45 -11.39
CA LEU A 228 -6.20 -25.36 -11.68
C LEU A 228 -5.52 -24.34 -12.60
N VAL A 229 -6.28 -23.80 -13.54
CA VAL A 229 -5.82 -22.67 -14.36
C VAL A 229 -5.64 -21.45 -13.45
N PRO A 230 -4.48 -20.77 -13.48
CA PRO A 230 -4.25 -19.56 -12.71
C PRO A 230 -5.24 -18.48 -13.15
N ALA A 231 -5.99 -17.98 -12.19
CA ALA A 231 -6.97 -16.94 -12.40
C ALA A 231 -6.94 -15.97 -11.21
N GLY A 232 -6.97 -14.67 -11.48
CA GLY A 232 -6.98 -13.67 -10.41
C GLY A 232 -6.74 -12.25 -10.91
N THR A 233 -7.30 -11.28 -10.19
CA THR A 233 -7.04 -9.84 -10.39
C THR A 233 -5.59 -9.46 -10.11
N SER A 234 -4.86 -10.30 -9.38
CA SER A 234 -3.42 -10.18 -9.14
C SER A 234 -2.59 -10.22 -10.43
N PHE A 235 -2.96 -11.07 -11.39
CA PHE A 235 -2.31 -11.14 -12.70
C PHE A 235 -2.65 -9.93 -13.56
N SER A 236 -3.91 -9.49 -13.52
CA SER A 236 -4.36 -8.28 -14.21
C SER A 236 -3.59 -7.05 -13.71
N ALA A 237 -3.42 -6.91 -12.38
CA ALA A 237 -2.60 -5.86 -11.78
C ALA A 237 -1.15 -5.90 -12.28
N ALA A 238 -0.53 -7.08 -12.34
CA ALA A 238 0.84 -7.23 -12.83
C ALA A 238 0.99 -6.82 -14.31
N ILE A 239 0.01 -7.18 -15.15
CA ILE A 239 -0.02 -6.74 -16.56
C ILE A 239 -0.04 -5.21 -16.64
N VAL A 240 -0.96 -4.57 -15.91
CA VAL A 240 -1.09 -3.11 -15.91
C VAL A 240 0.15 -2.43 -15.32
N SER A 241 0.79 -2.99 -14.29
CA SER A 241 2.08 -2.50 -13.78
C SER A 241 3.17 -2.53 -14.85
N GLY A 242 3.23 -3.59 -15.65
CA GLY A 242 4.14 -3.67 -16.79
C GLY A 242 3.86 -2.56 -17.82
N VAL A 243 2.59 -2.33 -18.16
CA VAL A 243 2.21 -1.25 -19.09
C VAL A 243 2.55 0.13 -18.50
N ALA A 244 2.29 0.36 -17.21
CA ALA A 244 2.66 1.59 -16.52
C ALA A 244 4.17 1.83 -16.57
N ALA A 245 4.99 0.79 -16.41
CA ALA A 245 6.44 0.89 -16.55
C ALA A 245 6.87 1.25 -17.99
N LEU A 246 6.23 0.68 -19.02
CA LEU A 246 6.49 1.06 -20.42
C LEU A 246 6.11 2.52 -20.69
N VAL A 247 4.96 2.98 -20.18
CA VAL A 247 4.52 4.37 -20.32
C VAL A 247 5.51 5.31 -19.63
N ARG A 248 5.94 5.00 -18.41
CA ARG A 248 6.95 5.77 -17.68
C ARG A 248 8.30 5.81 -18.41
N ALA A 249 8.73 4.69 -18.99
CA ALA A 249 9.96 4.64 -19.77
C ALA A 249 9.89 5.52 -21.04
N LYS A 250 8.72 5.59 -21.68
CA LYS A 250 8.52 6.41 -22.89
C LYS A 250 8.28 7.89 -22.58
N PHE A 251 7.60 8.19 -21.48
CA PHE A 251 7.23 9.54 -21.05
C PHE A 251 7.74 9.80 -19.62
N PRO A 252 9.07 9.92 -19.44
CA PRO A 252 9.68 10.03 -18.12
C PRO A 252 9.33 11.31 -17.37
N GLU A 253 8.79 12.32 -18.05
CA GLU A 253 8.38 13.58 -17.45
C GLU A 253 6.95 13.57 -16.88
N LEU A 254 6.18 12.50 -17.10
CA LEU A 254 4.85 12.36 -16.52
C LEU A 254 4.92 11.93 -15.06
N SER A 255 4.14 12.61 -14.22
CA SER A 255 3.92 12.16 -12.85
C SER A 255 3.15 10.83 -12.81
N ALA A 256 3.17 10.15 -11.67
CA ALA A 256 2.41 8.94 -11.44
C ALA A 256 0.92 9.15 -11.72
N TYR A 257 0.36 10.29 -11.29
CA TYR A 257 -1.04 10.63 -11.54
C TYR A 257 -1.33 10.83 -13.04
N GLN A 258 -0.42 11.46 -13.78
CA GLN A 258 -0.55 11.63 -15.23
C GLN A 258 -0.39 10.31 -15.99
N ILE A 259 0.45 9.39 -15.51
CA ILE A 259 0.54 8.03 -16.06
C ILE A 259 -0.78 7.29 -15.88
N ILE A 260 -1.36 7.35 -14.67
CA ILE A 260 -2.69 6.78 -14.39
C ILE A 260 -3.73 7.40 -15.34
N ASN A 261 -3.77 8.73 -15.45
CA ASN A 261 -4.67 9.45 -16.33
C ASN A 261 -4.55 9.00 -17.80
N ARG A 262 -3.33 8.81 -18.28
CA ARG A 262 -3.05 8.32 -19.64
C ARG A 262 -3.53 6.89 -19.84
N LEU A 263 -3.30 6.00 -18.88
CA LEU A 263 -3.77 4.61 -18.94
C LEU A 263 -5.30 4.53 -19.01
N ILE A 264 -6.02 5.31 -18.18
CA ILE A 264 -7.49 5.27 -18.18
C ILE A 264 -8.11 5.86 -19.46
N HIS A 265 -7.52 6.93 -20.03
CA HIS A 265 -8.05 7.59 -21.24
C HIS A 265 -7.74 6.83 -22.54
N THR A 266 -6.85 5.83 -22.48
CA THR A 266 -6.49 4.99 -23.63
C THR A 266 -7.02 3.57 -23.51
N ALA A 267 -7.67 3.24 -22.37
CA ALA A 267 -8.33 1.96 -22.19
C ALA A 267 -9.52 1.79 -23.15
N ARG A 268 -9.92 0.55 -23.40
CA ARG A 268 -11.08 0.21 -24.23
C ARG A 268 -12.35 0.19 -23.38
N PRO A 269 -13.18 1.25 -23.43
CA PRO A 269 -14.22 1.45 -22.44
C PRO A 269 -15.36 0.45 -22.56
N PRO A 270 -16.04 0.12 -21.45
CA PRO A 270 -17.32 -0.58 -21.49
C PRO A 270 -18.39 0.30 -22.16
N ALA A 271 -19.54 -0.29 -22.48
CA ALA A 271 -20.65 0.41 -23.14
C ALA A 271 -21.14 1.67 -22.40
N ARG A 272 -20.95 1.73 -21.08
CA ARG A 272 -21.34 2.87 -20.23
C ARG A 272 -20.23 3.91 -20.04
N GLY A 273 -19.09 3.76 -20.72
CA GLY A 273 -17.90 4.60 -20.55
C GLY A 273 -17.07 4.19 -19.33
N VAL A 274 -17.69 4.13 -18.15
CA VAL A 274 -17.07 3.64 -16.91
C VAL A 274 -18.06 2.79 -16.12
N ASP A 275 -17.60 1.70 -15.52
CA ASP A 275 -18.39 0.88 -14.60
C ASP A 275 -17.57 0.35 -13.42
N ASN A 276 -18.23 -0.35 -12.50
CA ASN A 276 -17.59 -0.87 -11.29
C ASN A 276 -16.87 -2.21 -11.49
N GLN A 277 -16.95 -2.83 -12.66
CA GLN A 277 -16.35 -4.14 -12.94
C GLN A 277 -15.02 -4.04 -13.68
N VAL A 278 -14.97 -3.16 -14.70
CA VAL A 278 -13.80 -2.95 -15.55
C VAL A 278 -13.28 -1.52 -15.53
N GLY A 279 -13.92 -0.62 -14.77
CA GLY A 279 -13.52 0.78 -14.70
C GLY A 279 -13.68 1.46 -16.05
N TYR A 280 -12.66 2.21 -16.47
CA TYR A 280 -12.56 2.83 -17.79
C TYR A 280 -12.27 1.84 -18.92
N GLY A 281 -12.16 0.54 -18.62
CA GLY A 281 -12.08 -0.51 -19.63
C GLY A 281 -10.82 -1.37 -19.57
N VAL A 282 -10.58 -2.15 -20.63
CA VAL A 282 -9.41 -3.02 -20.73
C VAL A 282 -8.20 -2.21 -21.18
N VAL A 283 -7.06 -2.38 -20.51
CA VAL A 283 -5.81 -1.68 -20.84
C VAL A 283 -5.40 -1.94 -22.30
N ASP A 284 -5.04 -0.88 -23.03
CA ASP A 284 -4.51 -0.96 -24.40
C ASP A 284 -3.07 -0.40 -24.42
N PRO A 285 -2.04 -1.27 -24.36
CA PRO A 285 -0.66 -0.81 -24.29
C PRO A 285 -0.22 0.02 -25.49
N VAL A 286 -0.73 -0.29 -26.68
CA VAL A 286 -0.35 0.42 -27.91
C VAL A 286 -0.94 1.82 -27.90
N ALA A 287 -2.23 1.97 -27.58
CA ALA A 287 -2.86 3.28 -27.43
C ALA A 287 -2.18 4.09 -26.32
N ALA A 288 -1.94 3.48 -25.16
CA ALA A 288 -1.23 4.09 -24.04
C ALA A 288 0.18 4.60 -24.43
N LEU A 289 0.85 3.96 -25.38
CA LEU A 289 2.18 4.40 -25.83
C LEU A 289 2.13 5.37 -27.02
N THR A 290 1.06 5.44 -27.80
CA THR A 290 1.07 6.13 -29.11
C THR A 290 0.12 7.29 -29.23
N TRP A 291 -0.99 7.32 -28.49
CA TRP A 291 -1.98 8.38 -28.60
C TRP A 291 -1.48 9.69 -28.00
N ASP A 292 -1.92 10.81 -28.58
CA ASP A 292 -1.80 12.11 -27.95
C ASP A 292 -2.93 12.29 -26.93
N VAL A 293 -2.58 12.35 -25.65
CA VAL A 293 -3.52 12.40 -24.54
C VAL A 293 -3.15 13.62 -23.70
N PRO A 294 -4.10 14.54 -23.40
CA PRO A 294 -3.84 15.63 -22.49
C PRO A 294 -3.28 15.13 -21.17
N LYS A 295 -2.15 15.69 -20.72
CA LYS A 295 -1.47 15.22 -19.50
C LYS A 295 -2.41 15.19 -18.29
N GLY A 296 -3.27 16.20 -18.18
CA GLY A 296 -4.11 16.42 -17.01
C GLY A 296 -3.31 17.00 -15.83
N PRO A 297 -3.93 17.11 -14.64
CA PRO A 297 -3.26 17.53 -13.42
C PRO A 297 -2.07 16.61 -13.07
N ALA A 298 -1.03 17.19 -12.46
CA ALA A 298 0.17 16.44 -12.04
C ALA A 298 -0.04 15.67 -10.73
N GLU A 299 -0.96 16.12 -9.87
CA GLU A 299 -1.25 15.53 -8.57
C GLU A 299 -2.74 15.21 -8.45
N PRO A 300 -3.10 14.20 -7.65
CA PRO A 300 -4.50 13.93 -7.32
C PRO A 300 -5.16 15.09 -6.57
N PRO A 301 -6.50 15.21 -6.63
CA PRO A 301 -7.21 16.24 -5.89
C PRO A 301 -6.98 16.07 -4.37
N LYS A 302 -6.69 17.19 -3.69
CA LYS A 302 -6.47 17.18 -2.23
C LYS A 302 -7.79 16.99 -1.50
N GLN A 303 -8.06 15.76 -1.06
CA GLN A 303 -9.16 15.43 -0.15
C GLN A 303 -8.67 15.60 1.30
N LEU A 304 -8.91 16.76 1.91
CA LEU A 304 -8.65 16.98 3.34
C LEU A 304 -9.79 16.38 4.16
N SER A 305 -9.75 15.08 4.41
CA SER A 305 -10.85 14.36 5.08
C SER A 305 -10.94 14.61 6.60
N ALA A 306 -9.98 15.32 7.19
CA ALA A 306 -10.06 15.77 8.57
C ALA A 306 -9.26 17.08 8.78
N PRO A 307 -9.78 18.06 9.54
CA PRO A 307 -8.97 19.17 10.03
C PRO A 307 -7.78 18.62 10.82
N LEU A 308 -6.57 19.16 10.61
CA LEU A 308 -5.44 18.88 11.50
C LEU A 308 -5.83 19.31 12.92
N VAL A 309 -6.07 18.35 13.80
CA VAL A 309 -6.11 18.61 15.24
C VAL A 309 -4.67 18.76 15.70
N VAL A 310 -4.13 19.97 15.56
CA VAL A 310 -2.84 20.32 16.16
C VAL A 310 -3.05 20.27 17.67
N PRO A 311 -2.36 19.38 18.43
CA PRO A 311 -2.44 19.41 19.88
C PRO A 311 -2.02 20.81 20.33
N GLN A 312 -2.81 21.43 21.22
CA GLN A 312 -2.49 22.77 21.68
C GLN A 312 -1.07 22.77 22.27
N PRO A 313 -0.23 23.77 21.96
CA PRO A 313 1.06 23.92 22.62
C PRO A 313 0.84 23.82 24.14
N PRO A 314 1.69 23.09 24.87
CA PRO A 314 1.55 23.02 26.32
C PRO A 314 1.49 24.44 26.86
N ALA A 315 0.48 24.71 27.70
CA ALA A 315 0.30 26.03 28.28
C ALA A 315 1.63 26.52 28.87
N PRO A 316 2.06 27.77 28.61
CA PRO A 316 3.26 28.32 29.22
C PRO A 316 3.22 28.06 30.72
N ARG A 317 4.29 27.50 31.29
CA ARG A 317 4.35 27.25 32.73
C ARG A 317 4.07 28.56 33.46
N ASP A 318 3.00 28.59 34.25
CA ASP A 318 2.70 29.74 35.09
C ASP A 318 3.80 29.87 36.16
N MET A 319 4.65 30.90 35.98
CA MET A 319 5.75 31.18 36.90
C MET A 319 5.33 32.08 38.06
N VAL A 320 4.10 32.61 38.08
CA VAL A 320 3.62 33.50 39.15
C VAL A 320 3.76 32.87 40.54
N PRO A 321 3.39 31.58 40.77
CA PRO A 321 3.58 30.96 42.08
C PRO A 321 5.05 30.85 42.50
N ILE A 322 5.95 30.62 41.54
CA ILE A 322 7.40 30.54 41.78
C ILE A 322 7.95 31.90 42.17
N TRP A 323 7.56 32.96 41.46
CA TRP A 323 7.97 34.34 41.78
C TRP A 323 7.41 34.82 43.12
N VAL A 324 6.16 34.48 43.45
CA VAL A 324 5.56 34.77 44.74
C VAL A 324 6.27 34.03 45.88
N ALA A 325 6.59 32.75 45.69
CA ALA A 325 7.33 31.98 46.68
C ALA A 325 8.76 32.52 46.87
N ALA A 326 9.47 32.83 45.78
CA ALA A 326 10.82 33.39 45.83
C ALA A 326 10.83 34.78 46.47
N GLY A 327 9.88 35.65 46.12
CA GLY A 327 9.72 36.99 46.71
C GLY A 327 9.34 36.92 48.19
N GLY A 328 8.42 36.03 48.56
CA GLY A 328 8.03 35.79 49.95
C GLY A 328 9.19 35.29 50.80
N LEU A 329 9.98 34.35 50.28
CA LEU A 329 11.18 33.83 50.96
C LEU A 329 12.25 34.91 51.13
N ALA A 330 12.52 35.69 50.07
CA ALA A 330 13.46 36.80 50.15
C ALA A 330 13.02 37.87 51.17
N GLY A 331 11.73 38.21 51.18
CA GLY A 331 11.15 39.13 52.16
C GLY A 331 11.28 38.61 53.60
N ALA A 332 10.97 37.33 53.82
CA ALA A 332 11.10 36.70 55.14
C ALA A 332 12.56 36.67 55.63
N LEU A 333 13.52 36.39 54.75
CA LEU A 333 14.95 36.41 55.08
C LEU A 333 15.44 37.82 55.41
N LEU A 334 14.99 38.85 54.68
CA LEU A 334 15.34 40.24 54.96
C LEU A 334 14.77 40.72 56.31
N ILE A 335 13.51 40.39 56.59
CA ILE A 335 12.87 40.73 57.87
C ILE A 335 13.55 39.96 59.01
N GLY A 336 13.79 38.67 58.86
CA GLY A 336 14.51 37.85 59.83
C GLY A 336 15.92 38.37 60.11
N GLY A 337 16.66 38.75 59.06
CA GLY A 337 17.98 39.36 59.16
C GLY A 337 17.96 40.72 59.86
N ALA A 338 16.97 41.58 59.57
CA ALA A 338 16.82 42.88 60.22
C ALA A 338 16.45 42.74 61.71
N VAL A 339 15.53 41.82 62.05
CA VAL A 339 15.15 41.54 63.44
C VAL A 339 16.33 40.95 64.22
N PHE A 340 17.07 40.01 63.61
CA PHE A 340 18.24 39.42 64.25
C PHE A 340 19.39 40.44 64.40
N GLY A 341 19.63 41.27 63.39
CA GLY A 341 20.61 42.35 63.42
C GLY A 341 20.30 43.41 64.47
N THR A 342 19.05 43.85 64.57
CA THR A 342 18.61 44.82 65.60
C THR A 342 18.66 44.22 67.00
N ALA A 343 18.24 42.96 67.18
CA ALA A 343 18.33 42.27 68.48
C ALA A 343 19.79 42.06 68.94
N THR A 344 20.70 41.75 68.02
CA THR A 344 22.14 41.59 68.34
C THR A 344 22.83 42.91 68.64
N LEU A 345 22.49 44.00 67.92
CA LEU A 345 22.93 45.36 68.23
C LEU A 345 22.42 45.84 69.60
N MET A 346 21.14 45.64 69.91
CA MET A 346 20.57 45.99 71.21
C MET A 346 21.18 45.16 72.36
N ARG A 347 21.46 43.87 72.16
CA ARG A 347 22.17 43.04 73.15
C ARG A 347 23.62 43.47 73.37
N ARG A 348 24.33 43.92 72.32
CA ARG A 348 25.68 44.49 72.45
C ARG A 348 25.66 45.82 73.21
N SER A 349 24.70 46.69 72.91
CA SER A 349 24.57 47.98 73.59
C SER A 349 24.20 47.83 75.08
N ARG A 350 23.40 46.82 75.46
CA ARG A 350 23.09 46.49 76.87
C ARG A 350 24.23 45.82 77.64
N LYS A 351 25.28 45.34 76.98
CA LYS A 351 26.49 44.81 77.64
C LYS A 351 27.60 45.87 77.81
N GLN A 352 27.38 47.09 77.34
CA GLN A 352 28.31 48.22 77.44
C GLN A 352 27.82 49.36 78.35
N GLN A 353 26.73 49.14 79.10
CA GLN A 353 26.30 49.94 80.25
C GLN A 353 26.40 49.07 81.50
#